data_AF-A0A388QLE8-F1
#
_entry.id   AF-A0A388QLE8-F1
#
_cell.length_a   1.000
_cell.length_b   1.000
_cell.length_c   1.000
_cell.angle_alpha   90.00
_cell.angle_beta   90.00
_cell.angle_gamma   90.00
#
_symmetry.space_group_name_H-M   'P 1'
#
loop_
_entity.id
_entity.type
_entity.pdbx_description
1 polymer ?
#
loop_
_entity_poly.entity_id
_entity_poly.type
_entity_poly.pdbx_seq_one_letter_code
_entity_poly.pdbx_strand_id
1 'polypeptide(L)'
;MITNEMLKEICDKVENSLENYVIEYKGQLFENGRIIEGMEIQIKNQYEDRLSGMILAKGEDIKLLSEEEQRYIKNRIKNTLELSKRQYDA
;
A
#
# COMPACT_ATOMS: atom_id res chain seq x y z
N MET A 1 14.36 13.69 9.95
CA MET A 1 13.72 13.93 8.65
C MET A 1 13.84 12.67 7.82
N ILE A 2 12.73 12.12 7.33
CA ILE A 2 12.77 11.04 6.34
C ILE A 2 13.40 11.58 5.04
N THR A 3 14.26 10.79 4.41
CA THR A 3 14.78 11.11 3.08
C THR A 3 13.91 10.45 2.01
N ASN A 4 13.99 10.96 0.77
CA ASN A 4 13.30 10.34 -0.37
C ASN A 4 13.68 8.86 -0.57
N GLU A 5 14.93 8.50 -0.30
CA GLU A 5 15.40 7.11 -0.38
C GLU A 5 14.79 6.24 0.73
N MET A 6 14.74 6.74 1.96
CA MET A 6 14.06 6.04 3.07
C MET A 6 12.56 5.89 2.80
N LEU A 7 11.91 6.91 2.25
CA LEU A 7 10.48 6.85 1.90
C LEU A 7 10.23 5.80 0.81
N LYS A 8 11.11 5.75 -0.21
CA LYS A 8 11.06 4.71 -1.24
C LYS A 8 11.20 3.32 -0.62
N GLU A 9 12.21 3.08 0.22
CA GLU A 9 12.40 1.78 0.88
C GLU A 9 11.22 1.37 1.74
N ILE A 10 10.59 2.31 2.45
CA ILE A 10 9.39 2.03 3.24
C ILE A 10 8.25 1.61 2.32
N CYS A 11 7.98 2.36 1.24
CA CYS A 11 6.95 1.99 0.27
C CYS A 11 7.23 0.61 -0.35
N ASP A 12 8.46 0.33 -0.77
CA ASP A 12 8.86 -0.97 -1.33
C ASP A 12 8.59 -2.12 -0.33
N LYS A 13 8.86 -1.91 0.96
CA LYS A 13 8.57 -2.91 2.02
C LYS A 13 7.08 -3.09 2.27
N VAL A 14 6.31 -2.00 2.29
CA VAL A 14 4.85 -2.05 2.45
C VAL A 14 4.22 -2.82 1.29
N GLU A 15 4.66 -2.55 0.07
CA GLU A 15 4.16 -3.21 -1.15
C GLU A 15 4.47 -4.71 -1.18
N ASN A 16 5.70 -5.12 -0.85
CA ASN A 16 6.05 -6.53 -0.72
C ASN A 16 5.23 -7.24 0.37
N SER A 17 4.98 -6.55 1.49
CA SER A 17 4.13 -7.07 2.56
C SER A 17 2.66 -7.16 2.14
N LEU A 18 2.18 -6.24 1.31
CA LEU A 18 0.81 -6.26 0.77
C LEU A 18 0.61 -7.37 -0.24
N GLU A 19 1.59 -7.66 -1.08
CA GLU A 19 1.54 -8.79 -2.00
C GLU A 19 1.31 -10.11 -1.23
N ASN A 20 2.06 -10.33 -0.16
CA ASN A 20 1.86 -11.48 0.72
C ASN A 20 0.44 -11.50 1.34
N TYR A 21 -0.05 -10.36 1.80
CA TYR A 21 -1.42 -10.24 2.33
C TYR A 21 -2.48 -10.58 1.27
N VAL A 22 -2.35 -10.05 0.06
CA VAL A 22 -3.30 -10.29 -1.03
C VAL A 22 -3.33 -11.78 -1.42
N ILE A 23 -2.17 -12.46 -1.38
CA ILE A 23 -2.08 -13.91 -1.59
C ILE A 23 -2.74 -14.68 -0.45
N GLU A 24 -2.42 -14.36 0.81
CA GLU A 24 -2.91 -15.06 2.00
C GLU A 24 -4.43 -14.93 2.17
N TYR A 25 -4.97 -13.74 1.92
CA TYR A 25 -6.38 -13.40 2.10
C TYR A 25 -7.18 -13.46 0.80
N LYS A 26 -6.67 -14.15 -0.23
CA LYS A 26 -7.29 -14.25 -1.56
C LYS A 26 -8.77 -14.68 -1.51
N GLY A 27 -9.13 -15.66 -0.69
CA GLY A 27 -10.52 -16.12 -0.58
C GLY A 27 -11.49 -15.11 0.05
N GLN A 28 -10.97 -14.07 0.69
CA GLN A 28 -11.77 -13.00 1.31
C GLN A 28 -11.79 -11.74 0.44
N LEU A 29 -10.73 -11.52 -0.36
CA LEU A 29 -10.60 -10.37 -1.25
C LEU A 29 -11.21 -10.61 -2.64
N PHE A 30 -11.48 -11.87 -2.98
CA PHE A 30 -12.01 -12.29 -4.27
C PHE A 30 -13.12 -13.33 -4.08
N GLU A 31 -14.22 -13.16 -4.80
CA GLU A 31 -15.33 -14.11 -4.85
C GLU A 31 -15.44 -14.67 -6.27
N ASN A 32 -15.34 -15.99 -6.42
CA ASN A 32 -15.39 -16.68 -7.72
C ASN A 32 -14.40 -16.14 -8.77
N GLY A 33 -13.21 -15.75 -8.34
CA GLY A 33 -12.18 -15.16 -9.22
C GLY A 33 -12.47 -13.72 -9.65
N ARG A 34 -13.48 -13.07 -9.06
CA ARG A 34 -13.78 -11.65 -9.28
C ARG A 34 -13.47 -10.85 -8.03
N ILE A 35 -13.09 -9.59 -8.23
CA ILE A 35 -12.88 -8.61 -7.17
C ILE A 35 -14.21 -8.41 -6.41
N ILE A 36 -14.17 -8.49 -5.07
CA ILE A 36 -15.34 -8.13 -4.26
C ILE A 36 -15.44 -6.61 -4.04
N GLU A 37 -16.66 -6.13 -3.83
CA GLU A 37 -16.90 -4.74 -3.46
C GLU A 37 -16.21 -4.43 -2.11
N GLY A 38 -15.31 -3.45 -2.10
CA GLY A 38 -14.54 -3.06 -0.90
C GLY A 38 -13.10 -3.54 -0.83
N MET A 39 -12.63 -4.41 -1.74
CA MET A 39 -11.22 -4.85 -1.81
C MET A 39 -10.25 -3.66 -1.89
N GLU A 40 -10.55 -2.67 -2.75
CA GLU A 40 -9.70 -1.50 -2.93
C GLU A 40 -9.51 -0.71 -1.63
N ILE A 41 -10.60 -0.53 -0.88
CA ILE A 41 -10.57 0.18 0.40
C ILE A 41 -9.74 -0.62 1.41
N GLN A 42 -9.90 -1.95 1.44
CA GLN A 42 -9.12 -2.80 2.34
C GLN A 42 -7.63 -2.74 2.05
N ILE A 43 -7.22 -2.89 0.79
CA ILE A 43 -5.79 -2.83 0.40
C ILE A 43 -5.23 -1.44 0.65
N LYS A 44 -5.99 -0.38 0.32
CA LYS A 44 -5.59 0.99 0.61
C LYS A 44 -5.36 1.20 2.10
N ASN A 45 -6.31 0.80 2.95
CA ASN A 45 -6.18 0.96 4.40
C ASN A 45 -4.98 0.18 4.93
N GLN A 46 -4.78 -1.07 4.47
CA GLN A 46 -3.60 -1.86 4.85
C GLN A 46 -2.29 -1.19 4.43
N TYR A 47 -2.25 -0.55 3.26
CA TYR A 47 -1.10 0.23 2.83
C TYR A 47 -0.86 1.41 3.77
N GLU A 48 -1.88 2.23 3.99
CA GLU A 48 -1.80 3.46 4.77
C GLU A 48 -1.41 3.18 6.23
N ASP A 49 -1.99 2.14 6.85
CA ASP A 49 -1.69 1.73 8.22
C ASP A 49 -0.23 1.27 8.37
N ARG A 50 0.26 0.43 7.45
CA ARG A 50 1.64 -0.07 7.48
C ARG A 50 2.64 1.05 7.22
N LEU A 51 2.36 1.88 6.22
CA LEU A 51 3.20 3.05 5.90
C LEU A 51 3.30 3.98 7.10
N SER A 52 2.16 4.34 7.70
CA SER A 52 2.10 5.20 8.88
C SER A 52 2.91 4.59 10.05
N GLY A 53 2.73 3.30 10.33
CA GLY A 53 3.47 2.61 11.38
C GLY A 53 4.99 2.60 11.15
N MET A 54 5.44 2.40 9.91
CA MET A 54 6.87 2.41 9.57
C MET A 54 7.49 3.81 9.62
N ILE A 55 6.74 4.84 9.22
CA ILE A 55 7.16 6.24 9.33
C ILE A 55 7.26 6.65 10.81
N LEU A 56 6.26 6.29 11.62
CA LEU A 56 6.27 6.52 13.08
C LEU A 56 7.44 5.82 13.77
N ALA A 57 7.79 4.60 13.35
CA ALA A 57 8.97 3.88 13.87
C ALA A 57 10.30 4.57 13.55
N LYS A 58 10.33 5.50 12.58
CA LYS A 58 11.48 6.37 12.28
C LYS A 58 11.44 7.69 13.05
N GLY A 59 10.45 7.91 13.92
CA GLY A 59 10.27 9.13 14.70
C GLY A 59 9.63 10.28 13.93
N GLU A 60 8.97 10.00 12.81
CA GLU A 60 8.33 11.00 11.95
C GLU A 60 6.81 10.77 11.92
N ASP A 61 6.04 11.78 11.53
CA ASP A 61 4.59 11.66 11.28
C ASP A 61 4.34 11.85 9.78
N ILE A 62 3.54 10.95 9.18
CA ILE A 62 3.16 11.01 7.77
C ILE A 62 2.49 12.35 7.39
N LYS A 63 1.82 13.00 8.36
CA LYS A 63 1.19 14.32 8.17
C LYS A 63 2.19 15.46 8.05
N LEU A 64 3.43 15.25 8.47
CA LEU A 64 4.53 16.23 8.40
C LEU A 64 5.34 16.12 7.11
N LEU A 65 5.04 15.12 6.27
CA LEU A 65 5.65 14.98 4.95
C LEU A 65 5.24 16.14 4.02
N SER A 66 6.17 16.54 3.16
CA SER A 66 5.95 17.55 2.13
C SER A 66 4.87 17.13 1.13
N GLU A 67 4.31 18.10 0.39
CA GLU A 67 3.33 17.82 -0.66
C GLU A 67 3.86 16.88 -1.75
N GLU A 68 5.15 16.97 -2.06
CA GLU A 68 5.81 16.10 -3.04
C GLU A 68 5.86 14.65 -2.54
N GLU A 69 6.26 14.42 -1.30
CA GLU A 69 6.28 13.10 -0.67
C GLU A 69 4.88 12.50 -0.54
N GLN A 70 3.89 13.31 -0.15
CA GLN A 70 2.50 12.88 -0.11
C GLN A 70 1.96 12.50 -1.50
N ARG A 71 2.34 13.25 -2.54
CA ARG A 71 1.98 12.93 -3.93
C ARG A 71 2.66 11.65 -4.38
N TYR A 72 3.93 11.45 -4.04
CA TYR A 72 4.67 10.23 -4.29
C TYR A 72 3.96 9.01 -3.67
N ILE A 73 3.62 9.07 -2.39
CA ILE A 73 2.88 8.02 -1.67
C ILE A 73 1.54 7.71 -2.37
N LYS A 74 0.75 8.74 -2.71
CA LYS A 74 -0.54 8.56 -3.40
C LYS A 74 -0.39 7.82 -4.73
N ASN A 75 0.67 8.14 -5.50
CA ASN A 75 0.97 7.44 -6.75
C ASN A 75 1.36 5.98 -6.51
N ARG A 76 2.18 5.69 -5.48
CA ARG A 76 2.56 4.33 -5.10
C ARG A 76 1.36 3.47 -4.71
N ILE A 77 0.46 4.01 -3.88
CA ILE A 77 -0.80 3.33 -3.49
C ILE A 77 -1.65 3.02 -4.73
N LYS A 78 -1.85 4.01 -5.60
CA LYS A 78 -2.63 3.82 -6.84
C LYS A 78 -2.06 2.71 -7.71
N ASN A 79 -0.75 2.71 -7.93
CA ASN A 79 -0.08 1.69 -8.74
C ASN A 79 -0.20 0.30 -8.11
N THR A 80 -0.05 0.20 -6.79
CA THR A 80 -0.20 -1.06 -6.04
C THR A 80 -1.62 -1.63 -6.17
N LEU A 81 -2.63 -0.77 -6.08
CA LEU A 81 -4.02 -1.16 -6.29
C LEU A 81 -4.26 -1.65 -7.73
N GLU A 82 -3.73 -0.95 -8.74
CA GLU A 82 -3.86 -1.38 -10.14
C GLU A 82 -3.16 -2.72 -10.40
N LEU A 83 -1.97 -2.94 -9.85
CA LEU A 83 -1.25 -4.21 -9.95
C LEU A 83 -2.04 -5.34 -9.28
N SER A 84 -2.56 -5.09 -8.08
CA SER A 84 -3.37 -6.07 -7.34
C SER A 84 -4.66 -6.45 -8.07
N LYS A 85 -5.21 -5.58 -8.91
CA LYS A 85 -6.35 -5.93 -9.79
C LYS A 85 -5.91 -6.79 -10.97
N ARG A 86 -4.86 -6.37 -11.68
CA ARG A 86 -4.39 -7.03 -12.91
C ARG A 86 -3.87 -8.44 -12.69
N GLN A 87 -3.33 -8.75 -11.51
CA GLN A 87 -2.91 -10.11 -11.16
C GLN A 87 -4.05 -11.14 -11.22
N TYR A 88 -5.32 -10.72 -11.33
CA TYR A 88 -6.50 -11.57 -11.29
C TYR A 88 -7.35 -11.50 -12.56
N ASP A 89 -7.00 -10.62 -13.51
CA ASP A 89 -7.64 -10.57 -14.84
C ASP A 89 -7.05 -11.64 -15.81
N ALA A 90 -6.08 -12.45 -15.37
CA ALA A 90 -5.42 -13.52 -16.14
C ALA A 90 -5.93 -14.92 -15.72
#